data_AF-A0A235J6X8-F1
#
_entry.id   AF-A0A235J6X8-F1
#
_cell.length_a   1.000
_cell.length_b   1.000
_cell.length_c   1.000
_cell.angle_alpha   90.00
_cell.angle_beta   90.00
_cell.angle_gamma   90.00
#
_symmetry.space_group_name_H-M   'P 1'
#
loop_
_entity.id
_entity.type
_entity.pdbx_description
1 polymer ?
#
loop_
_entity_poly.entity_id
_entity_poly.type
_entity_poly.pdbx_seq_one_letter_code
_entity_poly.pdbx_strand_id
1 'polypeptide(L)'
;MATPDLQAELNANGWQVSLTSEVSQEFCLDEEAIALLAQSNHKMQETLLQQARNLLSALNQWQENLLKVGQFLVNRQQAFLTSKDSLDLVPTPQQLIAQSVGLSNAIAVLVYVRYTRRGTALPCPYTS
;
A
#
# COMPACT_ATOMS: atom_id res chain seq x y z
N MET A 1 2.66 15.98 11.29
CA MET A 1 3.33 15.36 10.11
C MET A 1 2.54 14.11 9.80
N ALA A 2 2.14 13.89 8.54
CA ALA A 2 1.42 12.66 8.17
C ALA A 2 2.41 11.48 8.17
N THR A 3 2.10 10.39 8.88
CA THR A 3 2.90 9.16 8.79
C THR A 3 2.79 8.61 7.36
N PRO A 4 3.91 8.25 6.70
CA PRO A 4 3.85 7.57 5.42
C PRO A 4 3.22 6.18 5.55
N ASP A 5 2.54 5.73 4.50
CA ASP A 5 2.01 4.36 4.46
C ASP A 5 3.08 3.35 4.00
N LEU A 6 4.11 3.83 3.30
CA LEU A 6 5.19 3.04 2.71
C LEU A 6 6.57 3.54 3.14
N GLN A 7 7.47 2.58 3.36
CA GLN A 7 8.88 2.80 3.65
C GLN A 7 9.74 2.09 2.59
N ALA A 8 10.70 2.81 2.03
CA ALA A 8 11.67 2.26 1.08
C ALA A 8 13.07 2.21 1.71
N GLU A 9 13.73 1.06 1.63
CA GLU A 9 15.07 0.84 2.15
C GLU A 9 15.97 0.17 1.11
N LEU A 10 17.24 0.52 1.12
CA LEU A 10 18.25 -0.13 0.27
C LEU A 10 18.84 -1.32 1.04
N ASN A 11 18.66 -2.53 0.51
CA ASN A 11 19.24 -3.75 1.06
C ASN A 11 20.26 -4.36 0.06
N ALA A 12 20.82 -5.53 0.40
CA ALA A 12 21.81 -6.21 -0.44
C ALA A 12 21.30 -6.63 -1.84
N ASN A 13 19.98 -6.75 -2.02
CA ASN A 13 19.31 -7.12 -3.27
C ASN A 13 18.73 -5.90 -4.02
N GLY A 14 19.01 -4.68 -3.54
CA GLY A 14 18.52 -3.44 -4.12
C GLY A 14 17.48 -2.74 -3.25
N TRP A 15 16.71 -1.84 -3.85
CA TRP A 15 15.70 -1.10 -3.13
C TRP A 15 14.44 -1.94 -2.89
N GLN A 16 14.03 -2.06 -1.63
CA GLN A 16 12.83 -2.78 -1.21
C GLN A 16 11.83 -1.84 -0.55
N VAL A 17 10.54 -2.08 -0.81
CA VAL A 17 9.43 -1.36 -0.19
C VAL A 17 8.71 -2.23 0.84
N SER A 18 8.36 -1.63 1.96
CA SER A 18 7.60 -2.24 3.07
C SER A 18 6.50 -1.29 3.54
N LEU A 19 5.46 -1.84 4.17
CA LEU A 19 4.44 -1.05 4.86
C LEU A 19 5.01 -0.53 6.18
N THR A 20 4.57 0.65 6.60
CA THR A 20 4.85 1.11 7.97
C THR A 20 4.03 0.35 9.00
N SER A 21 4.49 0.35 10.26
CA SER A 21 3.89 -0.41 11.36
C SER A 21 2.41 -0.07 11.63
N GLU A 22 1.98 1.13 11.27
CA GLU A 22 0.58 1.58 11.41
C GLU A 22 -0.31 0.96 10.34
N VAL A 23 0.23 0.78 9.13
CA VAL A 23 -0.51 0.19 8.00
C VAL A 23 -0.41 -1.32 8.00
N SER A 24 0.66 -1.91 8.53
CA SER A 24 0.87 -3.35 8.62
C SER A 24 0.12 -4.03 9.77
N GLN A 25 -0.84 -3.36 10.40
CA GLN A 25 -1.62 -3.98 11.48
C GLN A 25 -2.39 -5.19 10.96
N GLU A 26 -2.17 -6.33 11.60
CA GLU A 26 -2.90 -7.56 11.33
C GLU A 26 -4.26 -7.48 12.04
N PHE A 27 -5.32 -7.36 11.26
CA PHE A 27 -6.69 -7.49 11.76
C PHE A 27 -7.14 -8.94 11.59
N CYS A 28 -7.50 -9.59 12.70
CA CYS A 28 -8.04 -10.95 12.69
C CYS A 28 -9.47 -10.96 13.25
N LEU A 29 -10.29 -11.89 12.74
CA LEU A 29 -11.56 -12.21 13.39
C LEU A 29 -11.31 -13.19 14.51
N ASP A 30 -12.06 -13.06 15.59
CA ASP A 30 -12.01 -13.99 16.71
C ASP A 30 -12.68 -15.32 16.32
N GLU A 31 -11.87 -16.39 16.24
CA GLU A 31 -12.31 -17.72 15.85
C GLU A 31 -13.23 -18.38 16.90
N GLU A 32 -13.05 -18.08 18.19
CA GLU A 32 -13.92 -18.59 19.25
C GLU A 32 -15.31 -17.95 19.16
N ALA A 33 -15.37 -16.64 18.91
CA ALA A 33 -16.62 -15.93 18.69
C ALA A 33 -17.35 -16.44 17.42
N ILE A 34 -16.61 -16.74 16.35
CA ILE A 34 -17.17 -17.34 15.12
C ILE A 34 -17.77 -18.72 15.41
N ALA A 35 -17.06 -19.56 16.17
CA ALA A 35 -17.53 -20.90 16.52
C ALA A 35 -18.82 -20.87 17.37
N LEU A 36 -18.96 -19.88 18.25
CA LEU A 36 -20.18 -19.67 19.04
C LEU A 36 -21.34 -19.17 18.17
N LEU A 37 -21.08 -18.25 17.23
CA LEU A 37 -22.10 -17.75 16.31
C LEU A 37 -22.68 -18.88 15.44
N ALA A 38 -21.83 -19.78 14.93
CA ALA A 38 -22.25 -20.92 14.13
C ALA A 38 -23.24 -21.87 14.85
N GLN A 39 -23.24 -21.89 16.18
CA GLN A 39 -24.13 -22.72 16.99
C GLN A 39 -25.49 -22.04 17.28
N SER A 40 -25.57 -20.72 17.13
CA SER A 40 -26.70 -19.90 17.61
C SER A 40 -27.77 -19.56 16.55
N ASN A 41 -27.56 -19.98 15.29
CA ASN A 41 -28.53 -19.88 14.18
C ASN A 41 -29.05 -18.45 13.90
N HIS A 42 -28.26 -17.43 14.24
CA HIS A 42 -28.62 -16.02 14.11
C HIS A 42 -28.18 -15.43 12.77
N LYS A 43 -29.09 -15.44 11.79
CA LYS A 43 -28.86 -14.96 10.41
C LYS A 43 -28.28 -13.54 10.28
N MET A 44 -28.63 -12.63 11.19
CA MET A 44 -28.11 -11.26 11.18
C MET A 44 -26.62 -11.21 11.52
N GLN A 45 -26.18 -12.01 12.50
CA GLN A 45 -24.79 -12.03 12.94
C GLN A 45 -23.89 -12.78 11.93
N GLU A 46 -24.43 -13.78 11.24
CA GLU A 46 -23.78 -14.40 10.08
C GLU A 46 -23.55 -13.38 8.95
N THR A 47 -24.52 -12.51 8.69
CA THR A 47 -24.39 -11.45 7.67
C THR A 47 -23.30 -10.45 8.05
N LEU A 48 -23.25 -10.02 9.31
CA LEU A 48 -22.20 -9.13 9.81
C LEU A 48 -20.82 -9.80 9.77
N LEU A 49 -20.74 -11.09 10.09
CA LEU A 49 -19.50 -11.86 9.98
C LEU A 49 -19.01 -11.91 8.53
N GLN A 50 -19.92 -12.13 7.57
CA GLN A 50 -19.55 -12.12 6.15
C GLN A 50 -19.07 -10.73 5.69
N GLN A 51 -19.71 -9.65 6.16
CA GLN A 51 -19.26 -8.29 5.88
C GLN A 51 -17.86 -8.02 6.46
N ALA A 52 -17.59 -8.49 7.69
CA ALA A 52 -16.28 -8.35 8.32
C ALA A 52 -15.19 -9.12 7.54
N ARG A 53 -15.49 -10.35 7.10
CA ARG A 53 -14.59 -11.14 6.22
C ARG A 53 -14.29 -10.42 4.91
N ASN A 54 -15.32 -9.86 4.26
CA ASN A 54 -15.15 -9.10 3.03
C ASN A 54 -14.28 -7.86 3.24
N LEU A 55 -14.47 -7.15 4.37
CA LEU A 55 -13.68 -5.97 4.71
C LEU A 55 -12.20 -6.32 4.93
N LEU A 56 -11.92 -7.40 5.66
CA LEU A 56 -10.54 -7.87 5.88
C LEU A 56 -9.85 -8.25 4.58
N SER A 57 -10.56 -8.97 3.70
CA SER A 57 -10.05 -9.31 2.37
C SER A 57 -9.74 -8.06 1.54
N ALA A 58 -10.64 -7.07 1.55
CA ALA A 58 -10.43 -5.80 0.86
C ALA A 58 -9.22 -5.02 1.42
N LEU A 59 -9.03 -5.04 2.74
CA LEU A 59 -7.90 -4.38 3.40
C LEU A 59 -6.57 -5.04 3.04
N ASN A 60 -6.51 -6.38 3.08
CA ASN A 60 -5.32 -7.13 2.65
C ASN A 60 -5.00 -6.85 1.17
N GLN A 61 -6.02 -6.85 0.31
CA GLN A 61 -5.82 -6.55 -1.11
C GLN A 61 -5.31 -5.12 -1.34
N TRP A 62 -5.79 -4.16 -0.54
CA TRP A 62 -5.32 -2.78 -0.59
C TRP A 62 -3.85 -2.66 -0.15
N GLN A 63 -3.45 -3.32 0.95
CA GLN A 63 -2.06 -3.38 1.41
C GLN A 63 -1.12 -4.00 0.36
N GLU A 64 -1.53 -5.08 -0.31
CA GLU A 64 -0.75 -5.67 -1.40
C GLU A 64 -0.59 -4.70 -2.58
N ASN A 65 -1.67 -3.99 -2.93
CA ASN A 65 -1.65 -3.03 -4.03
C ASN A 65 -0.74 -1.84 -3.71
N LEU A 66 -0.73 -1.38 -2.45
CA LEU A 66 0.22 -0.38 -1.98
C LEU A 66 1.67 -0.84 -2.21
N LEU A 67 2.00 -2.06 -1.81
CA LEU A 67 3.34 -2.62 -1.99
C LEU A 67 3.73 -2.76 -3.47
N LYS A 68 2.82 -3.23 -4.33
CA LYS A 68 3.07 -3.38 -5.78
C LYS A 68 3.35 -2.04 -6.46
N VAL A 69 2.46 -1.07 -6.28
CA VAL A 69 2.66 0.30 -6.78
C VAL A 69 3.93 0.86 -6.20
N GLY A 70 4.17 0.57 -4.93
CA GLY A 70 5.28 1.11 -4.23
C GLY A 70 6.63 0.64 -4.80
N GLN A 71 6.79 -0.67 -4.91
CA GLN A 71 7.97 -1.28 -5.50
C GLN A 71 8.17 -0.83 -6.95
N PHE A 72 7.11 -0.67 -7.72
CA PHE A 72 7.19 -0.14 -9.09
C PHE A 72 7.81 1.27 -9.12
N LEU A 73 7.33 2.18 -8.27
CA LEU A 73 7.83 3.55 -8.21
C LEU A 73 9.30 3.59 -7.81
N VAL A 74 9.67 2.81 -6.79
CA VAL A 74 11.05 2.71 -6.34
C VAL A 74 11.96 2.16 -7.43
N ASN A 75 11.54 1.10 -8.13
CA ASN A 75 12.29 0.53 -9.24
C ASN A 75 12.47 1.53 -10.40
N ARG A 76 11.43 2.30 -10.71
CA ARG A 76 11.48 3.30 -11.78
C ARG A 76 12.36 4.49 -11.44
N GLN A 77 12.47 4.85 -10.16
CA GLN A 77 13.25 6.00 -9.69
C GLN A 77 14.60 5.61 -9.07
N GLN A 78 15.12 4.40 -9.31
CA GLN A 78 16.34 3.93 -8.64
C GLN A 78 17.55 4.87 -8.84
N ALA A 79 17.72 5.39 -10.05
CA ALA A 79 18.79 6.34 -10.37
C ALA A 79 18.68 7.59 -9.50
N PHE A 80 17.52 8.25 -9.52
CA PHE A 80 17.21 9.40 -8.67
C PHE A 80 17.34 9.10 -7.17
N LEU A 81 16.85 7.96 -6.69
CA LEU A 81 16.92 7.59 -5.27
C LEU A 81 18.37 7.45 -4.77
N THR A 82 19.28 7.10 -5.69
CA THR A 82 20.71 6.89 -5.45
C THR A 82 21.50 8.20 -5.56
N SER A 83 21.35 8.93 -6.68
CA SER A 83 22.12 10.16 -6.95
C SER A 83 21.55 11.40 -6.25
N LYS A 84 20.23 11.41 -5.99
CA LYS A 84 19.43 12.58 -5.59
C LYS A 84 19.46 13.74 -6.60
N ASP A 85 19.96 13.50 -7.81
CA ASP A 85 19.96 14.50 -8.86
C ASP A 85 18.59 14.55 -9.53
N SER A 86 17.97 15.73 -9.56
CA SER A 86 16.71 15.96 -10.26
C SER A 86 16.73 15.57 -11.75
N LEU A 87 17.90 15.55 -12.39
CA LEU A 87 18.06 15.10 -13.77
C LEU A 87 17.81 13.60 -13.95
N ASP A 88 17.96 12.81 -12.88
CA ASP A 88 17.71 11.36 -12.88
C ASP A 88 16.25 11.02 -12.58
N LEU A 89 15.37 12.01 -12.40
CA LEU A 89 13.93 11.80 -12.23
C LEU A 89 13.32 11.30 -13.53
N VAL A 90 12.66 10.14 -13.46
CA VAL A 90 11.97 9.57 -14.61
C VAL A 90 10.49 9.98 -14.58
N PRO A 91 9.96 10.68 -15.60
CA PRO A 91 8.53 10.97 -15.65
C PRO A 91 7.69 9.70 -15.53
N THR A 92 6.73 9.69 -14.60
CA THR A 92 5.94 8.50 -14.27
C THR A 92 4.45 8.82 -14.30
N PRO A 93 3.81 8.75 -15.47
CA PRO A 93 2.37 8.95 -15.60
C PRO A 93 1.59 7.91 -14.80
N GLN A 94 0.46 8.32 -14.22
CA GLN A 94 -0.41 7.42 -13.43
C GLN A 94 -0.90 6.22 -14.25
N GLN A 95 -1.18 6.42 -15.54
CA GLN A 95 -1.59 5.35 -16.45
C GLN A 95 -0.52 4.26 -16.57
N LEU A 96 0.75 4.65 -16.56
CA LEU A 96 1.87 3.71 -16.62
C LEU A 96 1.93 2.87 -15.35
N ILE A 97 1.74 3.49 -14.18
CA ILE A 97 1.67 2.78 -12.89
C ILE A 97 0.54 1.76 -12.96
N ALA A 98 -0.68 2.22 -13.27
CA ALA A 98 -1.88 1.41 -13.35
C ALA A 98 -1.72 0.18 -14.26
N GLN A 99 -1.19 0.37 -15.47
CA GLN A 99 -0.89 -0.73 -16.40
C GLN A 99 0.15 -1.70 -15.87
N SER A 100 1.21 -1.19 -15.24
CA SER A 100 2.33 -2.01 -14.77
C SER A 100 1.96 -2.88 -13.56
N VAL A 101 1.02 -2.43 -12.73
CA VAL A 101 0.57 -3.17 -11.54
C VAL A 101 -0.80 -3.83 -11.70
N GLY A 102 -1.42 -3.73 -12.88
CA GLY A 102 -2.73 -4.32 -13.17
C GLY A 102 -3.89 -3.69 -12.40
N LEU A 103 -3.78 -2.40 -12.05
CA LEU A 103 -4.80 -1.65 -11.31
C LEU A 103 -5.53 -0.66 -12.22
N SER A 104 -6.71 -0.21 -11.80
CA SER A 104 -7.35 0.93 -12.45
C SER A 104 -6.61 2.23 -12.13
N ASN A 105 -6.70 3.22 -13.03
CA ASN A 105 -6.04 4.52 -12.85
C ASN A 105 -6.43 5.20 -11.52
N ALA A 106 -7.68 5.06 -11.09
CA ALA A 106 -8.18 5.64 -9.85
C ALA A 106 -7.48 5.07 -8.60
N ILE A 107 -7.14 3.78 -8.61
CA ILE A 107 -6.46 3.12 -7.48
C ILE A 107 -4.99 3.54 -7.44
N ALA A 108 -4.33 3.68 -8.59
CA ALA A 108 -2.94 4.12 -8.66
C ALA A 108 -2.72 5.54 -8.08
N VAL A 109 -3.70 6.44 -8.26
CA VAL A 109 -3.68 7.81 -7.72
C VAL A 109 -3.63 7.81 -6.19
N LEU A 110 -4.46 6.98 -5.54
CA LEU A 110 -4.58 6.93 -4.09
C LEU A 110 -3.27 6.49 -3.40
N VAL A 111 -2.47 5.67 -4.07
CA VAL A 111 -1.20 5.15 -3.54
C VAL A 111 -0.05 6.14 -3.71
N TYR A 112 -0.07 6.97 -4.75
CA TYR A 112 1.03 7.89 -5.08
C TYR A 112 1.28 8.97 -4.00
N VAL A 113 0.27 9.29 -3.19
CA VAL A 113 0.25 10.48 -2.30
C VAL A 113 0.99 10.26 -0.96
N ARG A 114 1.46 9.05 -0.64
CA ARG A 114 1.88 8.72 0.75
C ARG A 114 3.24 8.05 0.88
N TYR A 115 4.25 8.69 0.31
CA TYR A 115 5.65 8.27 0.38
C TYR A 115 6.49 9.16 1.29
N THR A 116 7.18 8.58 2.28
CA THR A 116 8.36 9.26 2.86
C THR A 116 9.52 8.28 3.04
N ARG A 117 10.72 8.74 2.72
CA ARG A 117 11.98 8.07 3.01
C ARG A 117 12.36 8.41 4.46
N ARG A 118 12.88 7.45 5.23
CA ARG A 118 13.57 7.78 6.49
C ARG A 118 14.72 8.76 6.16
N GLY A 119 14.55 10.03 6.55
CA GLY A 119 15.60 11.04 6.52
C GLY A 119 15.44 12.24 5.57
N THR A 120 14.52 12.24 4.60
CA THR A 120 14.20 13.44 3.78
C THR A 120 12.93 13.19 2.98
N ALA A 121 11.96 14.11 3.05
CA ALA A 121 10.79 14.11 2.17
C ALA A 121 11.24 14.28 0.72
N LEU A 122 10.73 13.45 -0.20
CA LEU A 122 10.89 13.70 -1.63
C LEU A 122 9.90 14.79 -2.04
N PRO A 123 10.31 15.77 -2.87
CA PRO A 123 9.41 16.83 -3.30
C PRO A 123 8.29 16.24 -4.16
N CYS A 124 7.05 16.53 -3.81
CA CYS A 124 5.89 16.33 -4.68
C CYS A 124 6.09 17.16 -5.96
N PRO A 125 5.98 16.59 -7.17
CA PRO A 125 6.25 17.31 -8.41
C PRO A 125 5.11 18.26 -8.85
N TYR A 126 4.20 18.67 -7.96
CA TYR A 126 3.12 19.60 -8.29
C TYR A 126 3.08 20.79 -7.33
N THR A 127 3.98 21.73 -7.58
CA THR A 127 3.73 23.16 -7.33
C THR A 127 4.14 23.95 -8.57
N SER A 128 3.24 24.06 -9.53
CA SER A 128 3.03 25.18 -10.44
C SER A 128 1.70 24.99 -11.15
#